data_AF-A0AA46AYJ5-F1
#
_entry.id   AF-A0AA46AYJ5-F1
#
_cell.length_a   1.000
_cell.length_b   1.000
_cell.length_c   1.000
_cell.angle_alpha   90.00
_cell.angle_beta   90.00
_cell.angle_gamma   90.00
#
_symmetry.space_group_name_H-M   'P 1'
#
loop_
_entity.id
_entity.type
_entity.pdbx_description
1 polymer ?
#
loop_
_entity_poly.entity_id
_entity_poly.type
_entity_poly.pdbx_seq_one_letter_code
_entity_poly.pdbx_strand_id
1 'polypeptide(L)'
;MEREPPHRSHGAAHPALDRVRRESRWWWLQARHARRVWRWALLAAAAVFVLLVLVRKPLADWFWDEPQIEQLLAEGDRALAEGRLTAGDGSGARERYQAVLALDGDRPQARQGLARTGAAALQQSRERLQAGDLDGCAKALALARELQVPRAEADAVAQQLQARRRAGAGIGALLAQARNAFAAGRLDDGDSSALPLFQRVLALQPDNLPALEGREDALSDLLQQARAQAARGELATAAAILQRARQFDAGHSELPASQEALAQAVDQRLQQGQRALKRQQLETAADSFQAVLAVTSDDPTALRGREQTVQALLARSQKRADDFQFEAADKDAALAAGLGASQAAQQQLAQRLQRARQARQSLQQPGISTAQRERQLRDRLRQIDRAERAGQLISPPGHSAFDALREAQALAPRDNRVKAAAARLLPASRSCFDDNLRQNRVQAAGACLQAWQTLAPTAAGLPDARARLAQRWLAIGSERLGRGDVEFAASAVEQVRRLQPDLAELAAFEDRLRHAGGHID
;
A
#
# COMPACT_ATOMS: atom_id res chain seq x y z
N MET A 1 81.88 -130.96 92.67
CA MET A 1 83.03 -130.59 91.81
C MET A 1 83.03 -129.07 91.73
N GLU A 2 83.89 -128.40 92.49
CA GLU A 2 85.31 -128.12 92.13
C GLU A 2 85.40 -126.99 91.08
N ARG A 3 86.09 -125.86 91.30
CA ARG A 3 86.95 -125.42 92.43
C ARG A 3 86.79 -123.91 92.71
N GLU A 4 87.31 -123.52 93.87
CA GLU A 4 87.24 -122.20 94.52
C GLU A 4 88.36 -121.22 94.04
N PRO A 5 88.54 -119.99 94.60
CA PRO A 5 88.89 -118.79 93.82
C PRO A 5 90.38 -118.36 94.13
N PRO A 6 90.81 -117.16 94.62
CA PRO A 6 90.24 -115.80 94.74
C PRO A 6 91.21 -114.63 94.42
N HIS A 7 90.83 -113.39 94.79
CA HIS A 7 91.68 -112.20 95.05
C HIS A 7 92.18 -111.37 93.84
N ARG A 8 92.46 -110.05 93.93
CA ARG A 8 92.22 -108.99 94.97
C ARG A 8 92.30 -107.60 94.27
N SER A 9 91.31 -106.73 94.47
CA SER A 9 91.35 -105.50 95.30
C SER A 9 92.01 -104.24 94.71
N HIS A 10 91.29 -103.11 94.85
CA HIS A 10 91.73 -101.70 95.02
C HIS A 10 93.00 -101.17 94.31
N GLY A 11 93.02 -99.96 93.75
CA GLY A 11 92.00 -98.90 93.74
C GLY A 11 92.62 -97.51 93.65
N ALA A 12 91.76 -96.52 93.40
CA ALA A 12 91.93 -95.08 93.72
C ALA A 12 93.06 -94.26 93.05
N ALA A 13 92.61 -93.19 92.38
CA ALA A 13 93.14 -91.82 92.41
C ALA A 13 94.63 -91.54 92.08
N HIS A 14 94.83 -90.89 90.92
CA HIS A 14 95.39 -89.53 90.74
C HIS A 14 96.64 -89.06 91.55
N PRO A 15 97.43 -88.11 91.00
CA PRO A 15 97.80 -87.91 89.59
C PRO A 15 99.30 -87.49 89.42
N ALA A 16 99.62 -86.93 88.24
CA ALA A 16 100.68 -85.93 88.02
C ALA A 16 102.16 -86.36 88.10
N LEU A 17 102.59 -87.16 87.12
CA LEU A 17 103.90 -87.00 86.45
C LEU A 17 103.80 -87.55 85.02
N ASP A 18 104.60 -87.00 84.09
CA ASP A 18 104.99 -87.53 82.77
C ASP A 18 103.87 -87.94 81.77
N ARG A 19 103.92 -87.59 80.48
CA ARG A 19 105.11 -87.63 79.63
C ARG A 19 104.90 -86.95 78.28
N VAL A 20 105.95 -86.27 77.82
CA VAL A 20 106.16 -85.92 76.40
C VAL A 20 106.21 -87.19 75.54
N ARG A 21 105.41 -87.27 74.44
CA ARG A 21 105.85 -87.91 73.17
C ARG A 21 104.86 -87.74 71.99
N ARG A 22 105.42 -87.24 70.88
CA ARG A 22 105.04 -87.42 69.45
C ARG A 22 103.79 -86.69 68.95
N GLU A 23 103.95 -85.64 68.14
CA GLU A 23 104.22 -85.62 66.68
C GLU A 23 102.93 -85.89 65.88
N SER A 24 102.36 -84.96 65.10
CA SER A 24 102.90 -84.18 63.96
C SER A 24 103.11 -85.02 62.69
N ARG A 25 102.73 -84.43 61.52
CA ARG A 25 102.60 -85.06 60.17
C ARG A 25 101.33 -85.94 60.09
N TRP A 26 100.42 -85.80 59.12
CA TRP A 26 100.61 -85.94 57.68
C TRP A 26 99.55 -85.13 56.91
N TRP A 27 99.96 -84.00 56.33
CA TRP A 27 99.31 -83.43 55.15
C TRP A 27 99.60 -84.36 53.94
N TRP A 28 98.73 -84.40 52.93
CA TRP A 28 98.73 -85.29 51.73
C TRP A 28 98.00 -86.64 51.82
N LEU A 29 96.66 -86.63 51.71
CA LEU A 29 95.92 -87.65 50.93
C LEU A 29 94.59 -87.12 50.34
N GLN A 30 94.59 -85.87 49.87
CA GLN A 30 93.42 -85.21 49.27
C GLN A 30 93.41 -85.37 47.73
N ALA A 31 93.08 -86.56 47.21
CA ALA A 31 93.03 -86.76 45.75
C ALA A 31 92.15 -87.94 45.24
N ARG A 32 90.81 -87.91 45.41
CA ARG A 32 89.88 -88.52 44.42
C ARG A 32 88.38 -88.17 44.50
N HIS A 33 87.83 -87.68 45.62
CA HIS A 33 86.38 -87.36 45.71
C HIS A 33 85.97 -85.91 45.36
N ALA A 34 86.92 -84.99 45.15
CA ALA A 34 86.63 -83.56 44.94
C ALA A 34 86.04 -83.17 43.56
N ARG A 35 85.97 -84.07 42.56
CA ARG A 35 85.54 -83.73 41.19
C ARG A 35 84.02 -83.67 40.98
N ARG A 36 83.20 -84.18 41.91
CA ARG A 36 81.73 -84.23 41.75
C ARG A 36 81.02 -82.96 42.25
N VAL A 37 81.51 -82.36 43.34
CA VAL A 37 80.91 -81.16 43.96
C VAL A 37 81.15 -79.90 43.11
N TRP A 38 82.37 -79.72 42.59
CA TRP A 38 82.72 -78.55 41.77
C TRP A 38 81.90 -78.44 40.47
N ARG A 39 81.50 -79.57 39.87
CA ARG A 39 80.62 -79.57 38.68
C ARG A 39 79.24 -78.99 38.97
N TRP A 40 78.67 -79.26 40.14
CA TRP A 40 77.38 -78.71 40.54
C TRP A 40 77.47 -77.24 40.97
N ALA A 41 78.56 -76.84 41.64
CA ALA A 41 78.80 -75.43 41.97
C ALA A 41 78.93 -74.55 40.72
N LEU A 42 79.64 -75.01 39.69
CA LEU A 42 79.78 -74.28 38.42
C LEU A 42 78.46 -74.19 37.64
N LEU A 43 77.66 -75.26 37.64
CA LEU A 43 76.31 -75.25 37.06
C LEU A 43 75.36 -74.28 37.80
N ALA A 44 75.41 -74.24 39.13
CA ALA A 44 74.62 -73.32 39.93
C ALA A 44 75.03 -71.84 39.67
N ALA A 45 76.33 -71.56 39.61
CA ALA A 45 76.83 -70.22 39.28
C ALA A 45 76.43 -69.78 37.87
N ALA A 46 76.53 -70.68 36.88
CA ALA A 46 76.08 -70.40 35.51
C ALA A 46 74.56 -70.17 35.44
N ALA A 47 73.75 -70.95 36.17
CA ALA A 47 72.31 -70.76 36.25
C ALA A 47 71.93 -69.40 36.87
N VAL A 48 72.61 -68.98 37.96
CA VAL A 48 72.39 -67.66 38.59
C VAL A 48 72.81 -66.52 37.65
N PHE A 49 73.93 -66.67 36.92
CA PHE A 49 74.35 -65.67 35.93
C PHE A 49 73.36 -65.54 34.77
N VAL A 50 72.87 -66.66 34.23
CA VAL A 50 71.83 -66.68 33.18
C VAL A 50 70.51 -66.08 33.70
N LEU A 51 70.13 -66.37 34.95
CA LEU A 51 68.96 -65.74 35.59
C LEU A 51 69.12 -64.21 35.69
N LEU A 52 70.27 -63.71 36.13
CA LEU A 52 70.56 -62.27 36.19
C LEU A 52 70.53 -61.61 34.81
N VAL A 53 71.04 -62.26 33.77
CA VAL A 53 71.01 -61.74 32.39
C VAL A 53 69.59 -61.73 31.82
N LEU A 54 68.77 -62.74 32.12
CA LEU A 54 67.35 -62.79 31.72
C LEU A 54 66.50 -61.74 32.44
N VAL A 55 66.76 -61.51 33.74
CA VAL A 55 66.03 -60.53 34.58
C VAL A 55 66.50 -59.09 34.35
N ARG A 56 67.69 -58.86 33.77
CA ARG A 56 68.22 -57.51 33.50
C ARG A 56 67.35 -56.68 32.54
N LYS A 57 66.71 -57.30 31.54
CA LYS A 57 65.84 -56.58 30.58
C LYS A 57 64.54 -56.05 31.22
N PRO A 58 63.68 -56.88 31.84
CA PRO A 58 62.41 -56.41 32.39
C PRO A 58 62.55 -55.39 33.54
N LEU A 59 63.70 -55.31 34.22
CA LEU A 59 63.94 -54.25 35.22
C LEU A 59 64.34 -52.89 34.62
N ALA A 60 64.89 -52.86 33.41
CA ALA A 60 65.25 -51.60 32.74
C ALA A 60 64.00 -50.92 32.15
N ASP A 61 63.11 -51.72 31.54
CA ASP A 61 61.89 -51.25 30.90
C ASP A 61 60.82 -50.76 31.91
N TRP A 62 60.96 -51.11 33.20
CA TRP A 62 60.02 -50.72 34.27
C TRP A 62 60.27 -49.33 34.87
N PHE A 63 61.41 -48.69 34.58
CA PHE A 63 61.86 -47.48 35.30
C PHE A 63 61.83 -46.20 34.43
N TRP A 64 61.25 -46.25 33.23
CA TRP A 64 61.16 -45.14 32.27
C TRP A 64 59.72 -44.98 31.75
N ASP A 65 59.11 -43.80 31.96
CA ASP A 65 57.74 -43.46 31.51
C ASP A 65 57.62 -43.11 30.00
N GLU A 66 58.75 -43.07 29.29
CA GLU A 66 58.85 -42.77 27.86
C GLU A 66 57.85 -43.53 26.93
N PRO A 67 57.65 -44.86 27.03
CA PRO A 67 56.80 -45.58 26.07
C PRO A 67 55.31 -45.24 26.21
N GLN A 68 54.85 -44.86 27.42
CA GLN A 68 53.46 -44.48 27.66
C GLN A 68 53.17 -43.08 27.10
N ILE A 69 54.13 -42.16 27.20
CA ILE A 69 54.03 -40.81 26.61
C ILE A 69 53.97 -40.88 25.08
N GLU A 70 54.86 -41.64 24.44
CA GLU A 70 54.87 -41.81 22.99
C GLU A 70 53.60 -42.51 22.47
N GLN A 71 53.07 -43.50 23.21
CA GLN A 71 51.78 -44.11 22.87
C GLN A 71 50.62 -43.10 22.93
N LEU A 72 50.54 -42.28 23.98
CA LEU A 72 49.49 -41.26 24.11
C LEU A 72 49.61 -40.16 23.05
N LEU A 73 50.82 -39.78 22.63
CA LEU A 73 51.03 -38.87 21.50
C LEU A 73 50.53 -39.47 20.19
N ALA A 74 50.88 -40.72 19.89
CA ALA A 74 50.42 -41.41 18.68
C ALA A 74 48.90 -41.62 18.65
N GLU A 75 48.27 -41.93 19.80
CA GLU A 75 46.82 -41.99 19.96
C GLU A 75 46.16 -40.62 19.77
N GLY A 76 46.79 -39.53 20.24
CA GLY A 76 46.34 -38.16 20.03
C GLY A 76 46.43 -37.71 18.57
N ASP A 77 47.54 -37.98 17.88
CA ASP A 77 47.71 -37.72 16.44
C ASP A 77 46.68 -38.50 15.62
N ARG A 78 46.40 -39.75 15.99
CA ARG A 78 45.37 -40.57 15.35
C ARG A 78 43.96 -40.01 15.59
N ALA A 79 43.60 -39.68 16.82
CA ALA A 79 42.30 -39.09 17.14
C ALA A 79 42.10 -37.75 16.42
N LEU A 80 43.15 -36.95 16.26
CA LEU A 80 43.14 -35.71 15.48
C LEU A 80 42.89 -35.98 13.99
N ALA A 81 43.59 -36.95 13.39
CA ALA A 81 43.40 -37.35 12.00
C ALA A 81 42.00 -37.95 11.72
N GLU A 82 41.42 -38.64 12.70
CA GLU A 82 40.05 -39.17 12.66
C GLU A 82 38.97 -38.09 12.94
N GLY A 83 39.35 -36.83 13.19
CA GLY A 83 38.43 -35.73 13.49
C GLY A 83 37.79 -35.80 14.90
N ARG A 84 38.27 -36.68 15.77
CA ARG A 84 37.83 -36.87 17.16
C ARG A 84 38.53 -35.87 18.08
N LEU A 85 38.21 -34.60 17.92
CA LEU A 85 38.92 -33.49 18.58
C LEU A 85 38.74 -33.46 20.11
N THR A 86 37.58 -33.90 20.60
CA THR A 86 37.27 -34.12 22.02
C THR A 86 36.31 -35.28 22.16
N ALA A 87 36.45 -36.09 23.22
CA ALA A 87 35.49 -37.12 23.58
C ALA A 87 35.41 -37.31 25.10
N GLY A 88 34.19 -37.46 25.63
CA GLY A 88 33.93 -37.57 27.07
C GLY A 88 34.39 -38.88 27.71
N ASP A 89 34.80 -39.86 26.89
CA ASP A 89 35.41 -41.14 27.31
C ASP A 89 36.96 -41.07 27.39
N GLY A 90 37.56 -39.89 27.14
CA GLY A 90 39.00 -39.70 27.10
C GLY A 90 39.68 -40.14 25.80
N SER A 91 38.92 -40.58 24.78
CA SER A 91 39.48 -41.02 23.50
C SER A 91 39.87 -39.89 22.53
N GLY A 92 39.45 -38.65 22.80
CA GLY A 92 39.66 -37.52 21.90
C GLY A 92 41.07 -36.93 21.94
N ALA A 93 41.45 -36.25 20.86
CA ALA A 93 42.77 -35.65 20.68
C ALA A 93 43.13 -34.70 21.82
N ARG A 94 42.20 -33.83 22.24
CA ARG A 94 42.38 -32.94 23.40
C ARG A 94 42.75 -33.73 24.65
N GLU A 95 41.97 -34.75 24.98
CA GLU A 95 42.14 -35.52 26.22
C GLU A 95 43.47 -36.29 26.21
N ARG A 96 43.87 -36.86 25.07
CA ARG A 96 45.16 -37.56 24.90
C ARG A 96 46.36 -36.63 25.08
N TYR A 97 46.38 -35.47 24.42
CA TYR A 97 47.48 -34.51 24.59
C TYR A 97 47.49 -33.84 25.98
N GLN A 98 46.32 -33.64 26.61
CA GLN A 98 46.23 -33.19 28.01
C GLN A 98 46.77 -34.24 28.98
N ALA A 99 46.51 -35.53 28.76
CA ALA A 99 47.10 -36.61 29.54
C ALA A 99 48.63 -36.63 29.44
N VAL A 100 49.20 -36.38 28.24
CA VAL A 100 50.66 -36.22 28.08
C VAL A 100 51.19 -35.04 28.90
N LEU A 101 50.54 -33.87 28.86
CA LEU A 101 50.96 -32.70 29.65
C LEU A 101 50.76 -32.87 31.17
N ALA A 102 49.90 -33.78 31.61
CA ALA A 102 49.74 -34.14 33.01
C ALA A 102 50.86 -35.07 33.52
N LEU A 103 51.47 -35.86 32.63
CA LEU A 103 52.63 -36.70 32.92
C LEU A 103 53.95 -35.91 32.80
N ASP A 104 54.10 -35.11 31.73
CA ASP A 104 55.26 -34.24 31.51
C ASP A 104 54.81 -32.88 30.96
N GLY A 105 54.80 -31.89 31.85
CA GLY A 105 54.34 -30.53 31.57
C GLY A 105 55.21 -29.74 30.59
N ASP A 106 56.40 -30.21 30.21
CA ASP A 106 57.30 -29.50 29.28
C ASP A 106 57.43 -30.12 27.88
N ARG A 107 56.64 -31.16 27.54
CA ARG A 107 56.63 -31.76 26.19
C ARG A 107 56.15 -30.78 25.11
N PRO A 108 57.00 -30.35 24.16
CA PRO A 108 56.58 -29.44 23.09
C PRO A 108 55.64 -30.12 22.10
N GLN A 109 55.77 -31.44 21.86
CA GLN A 109 54.88 -32.16 20.93
C GLN A 109 53.42 -32.13 21.38
N ALA A 110 53.15 -32.27 22.68
CA ALA A 110 51.79 -32.23 23.21
C ALA A 110 51.17 -30.82 23.15
N ARG A 111 51.96 -29.77 23.42
CA ARG A 111 51.54 -28.36 23.22
C ARG A 111 51.21 -28.10 21.75
N GLN A 112 52.03 -28.59 20.82
CA GLN A 112 51.78 -28.49 19.37
C GLN A 112 50.58 -29.33 18.92
N GLY A 113 50.35 -30.50 19.53
CA GLY A 113 49.17 -31.35 19.35
C GLY A 113 47.88 -30.64 19.74
N LEU A 114 47.85 -29.99 20.91
CA LEU A 114 46.72 -29.16 21.35
C LEU A 114 46.49 -27.97 20.42
N ALA A 115 47.55 -27.28 19.98
CA ALA A 115 47.42 -26.18 19.03
C ALA A 115 46.83 -26.64 17.67
N ARG A 116 47.29 -27.78 17.13
CA ARG A 116 46.72 -28.40 15.93
C ARG A 116 45.25 -28.83 16.14
N THR A 117 44.92 -29.36 17.32
CA THR A 117 43.55 -29.74 17.69
C THR A 117 42.63 -28.51 17.78
N GLY A 118 43.13 -27.39 18.30
CA GLY A 118 42.41 -26.10 18.33
C GLY A 118 42.16 -25.56 16.92
N ALA A 119 43.17 -25.58 16.05
CA ALA A 119 43.03 -25.18 14.66
C ALA A 119 41.99 -26.04 13.90
N ALA A 120 42.02 -27.37 14.11
CA ALA A 120 41.02 -28.29 13.57
C ALA A 120 39.61 -28.02 14.12
N ALA A 121 39.48 -27.66 15.41
CA ALA A 121 38.18 -27.31 16.02
C ALA A 121 37.61 -26.01 15.43
N LEU A 122 38.45 -25.02 15.16
CA LEU A 122 38.04 -23.79 14.47
C LEU A 122 37.60 -24.07 13.03
N GLN A 123 38.32 -24.95 12.32
CA GLN A 123 37.95 -25.35 10.96
C GLN A 123 36.61 -26.10 10.94
N GLN A 124 36.41 -27.06 11.85
CA GLN A 124 35.14 -27.76 12.02
C GLN A 124 33.98 -26.80 12.37
N SER A 125 34.25 -25.74 13.14
CA SER A 125 33.27 -24.69 13.44
C SER A 125 32.86 -23.92 12.17
N ARG A 126 33.82 -23.55 11.31
CA ARG A 126 33.56 -22.92 10.00
C ARG A 126 32.73 -23.80 9.07
N GLU A 127 33.05 -25.08 8.99
CA GLU A 127 32.32 -26.07 8.17
C GLU A 127 30.88 -26.26 8.64
N ARG A 128 30.67 -26.42 9.95
CA ARG A 128 29.32 -26.51 10.54
C ARG A 128 28.51 -25.23 10.35
N LEU A 129 29.15 -24.06 10.42
CA LEU A 129 28.52 -22.77 10.13
C LEU A 129 28.05 -22.66 8.67
N GLN A 130 28.81 -23.21 7.72
CA GLN A 130 28.42 -23.29 6.31
C GLN A 130 27.27 -24.30 6.10
N ALA A 131 27.32 -25.44 6.80
CA ALA A 131 26.27 -26.46 6.77
C ALA A 131 24.97 -26.07 7.52
N GLY A 132 24.95 -24.93 8.22
CA GLY A 132 23.79 -24.46 8.99
C GLY A 132 23.64 -25.08 10.38
N ASP A 133 24.54 -25.98 10.80
CA ASP A 133 24.61 -26.54 12.16
C ASP A 133 25.16 -25.50 13.15
N LEU A 134 24.30 -24.55 13.55
CA LEU A 134 24.67 -23.44 14.43
C LEU A 134 25.08 -23.91 15.84
N ASP A 135 24.56 -25.04 16.31
CA ASP A 135 24.82 -25.56 17.65
C ASP A 135 26.08 -26.42 17.71
N GLY A 136 26.34 -27.23 16.69
CA GLY A 136 27.65 -27.86 16.53
C GLY A 136 28.75 -26.86 16.21
N CYS A 137 28.46 -25.80 15.42
CA CYS A 137 29.37 -24.67 15.22
C CYS A 137 29.75 -24.03 16.57
N ALA A 138 28.78 -23.79 17.44
CA ALA A 138 29.01 -23.25 18.78
C ALA A 138 29.86 -24.18 19.66
N LYS A 139 29.61 -25.50 19.63
CA LYS A 139 30.39 -26.51 20.37
C LYS A 139 31.84 -26.57 19.89
N ALA A 140 32.06 -26.62 18.57
CA ALA A 140 33.40 -26.64 17.99
C ALA A 140 34.17 -25.32 18.25
N LEU A 141 33.47 -24.17 18.26
CA LEU A 141 34.05 -22.87 18.61
C LEU A 141 34.44 -22.77 20.09
N ALA A 142 33.65 -23.36 20.98
CA ALA A 142 33.97 -23.43 22.41
C ALA A 142 35.26 -24.24 22.63
N LEU A 143 35.37 -25.42 22.01
CA LEU A 143 36.58 -26.25 22.03
C LEU A 143 37.81 -25.49 21.48
N ALA A 144 37.68 -24.78 20.36
CA ALA A 144 38.76 -23.97 19.80
C ALA A 144 39.23 -22.86 20.77
N ARG A 145 38.30 -22.25 21.51
CA ARG A 145 38.61 -21.23 22.53
C ARG A 145 39.27 -21.81 23.78
N GLU A 146 38.84 -22.98 24.25
CA GLU A 146 39.51 -23.73 25.33
C GLU A 146 40.97 -24.05 24.96
N LEU A 147 41.21 -24.39 23.69
CA LEU A 147 42.54 -24.70 23.15
C LEU A 147 43.36 -23.45 22.74
N GLN A 148 42.96 -22.26 23.19
CA GLN A 148 43.73 -21.01 23.08
C GLN A 148 44.10 -20.58 21.65
N VAL A 149 43.26 -20.92 20.68
CA VAL A 149 43.37 -20.48 19.27
C VAL A 149 43.36 -18.94 19.18
N PRO A 150 44.07 -18.31 18.22
CA PRO A 150 44.13 -16.85 18.09
C PRO A 150 42.76 -16.17 18.11
N ARG A 151 42.59 -15.23 19.06
CA ARG A 151 41.29 -14.58 19.35
C ARG A 151 40.62 -13.99 18.12
N ALA A 152 41.39 -13.32 17.26
CA ALA A 152 40.88 -12.69 16.03
C ALA A 152 40.13 -13.67 15.11
N GLU A 153 40.63 -14.91 14.97
CA GLU A 153 39.98 -15.90 14.12
C GLU A 153 38.74 -16.53 14.78
N ALA A 154 38.81 -16.80 16.09
CA ALA A 154 37.67 -17.31 16.85
C ALA A 154 36.52 -16.29 16.93
N ASP A 155 36.85 -15.00 17.08
CA ASP A 155 35.86 -13.93 17.17
C ASP A 155 35.21 -13.62 15.81
N ALA A 156 35.93 -13.77 14.70
CA ALA A 156 35.34 -13.70 13.36
C ALA A 156 34.24 -14.76 13.15
N VAL A 157 34.49 -16.01 13.55
CA VAL A 157 33.48 -17.09 13.47
C VAL A 157 32.34 -16.85 14.47
N ALA A 158 32.64 -16.35 15.67
CA ALA A 158 31.63 -15.99 16.67
C ALA A 158 30.66 -14.91 16.17
N GLN A 159 31.15 -13.87 15.50
CA GLN A 159 30.34 -12.79 14.93
C GLN A 159 29.40 -13.32 13.83
N GLN A 160 29.91 -14.16 12.93
CA GLN A 160 29.09 -14.77 11.87
C GLN A 160 28.01 -15.71 12.44
N LEU A 161 28.34 -16.52 13.46
CA LEU A 161 27.38 -17.36 14.18
C LEU A 161 26.28 -16.51 14.86
N GLN A 162 26.65 -15.41 15.53
CA GLN A 162 25.68 -14.48 16.11
C GLN A 162 24.79 -13.81 15.06
N ALA A 163 25.35 -13.41 13.92
CA ALA A 163 24.58 -12.83 12.81
C ALA A 163 23.56 -13.83 12.25
N ARG A 164 23.97 -15.08 12.00
CA ARG A 164 23.07 -16.17 11.57
C ARG A 164 21.95 -16.44 12.58
N ARG A 165 22.28 -16.51 13.88
CA ARG A 165 21.28 -16.70 14.96
C ARG A 165 20.30 -15.55 15.05
N ARG A 166 20.76 -14.29 14.95
CA ARG A 166 19.88 -13.10 14.95
C ARG A 166 18.94 -13.07 13.73
N ALA A 167 19.44 -13.41 12.54
CA ALA A 167 18.61 -13.51 11.34
C ALA A 167 17.52 -14.58 11.48
N GLY A 168 17.87 -15.79 11.94
CA GLY A 168 16.91 -16.86 12.19
C GLY A 168 15.87 -16.51 13.25
N ALA A 169 16.28 -15.88 14.35
CA ALA A 169 15.36 -15.41 15.40
C ALA A 169 14.39 -14.34 14.88
N GLY A 170 14.85 -13.43 14.01
CA GLY A 170 13.99 -12.44 13.35
C GLY A 170 12.91 -13.08 12.48
N ILE A 171 13.26 -14.12 11.71
CA ILE A 171 12.30 -14.88 10.88
C ILE A 171 11.32 -15.66 11.76
N GLY A 172 11.78 -16.30 12.84
CA GLY A 172 10.90 -16.99 13.80
C GLY A 172 9.90 -16.04 14.48
N ALA A 173 10.35 -14.84 14.86
CA ALA A 173 9.47 -13.80 15.40
C ALA A 173 8.45 -13.29 14.36
N LEU A 174 8.86 -13.16 13.10
CA LEU A 174 7.99 -12.74 11.99
C LEU A 174 6.92 -13.80 11.68
N LEU A 175 7.29 -15.09 11.66
CA LEU A 175 6.35 -16.21 11.54
C LEU A 175 5.35 -16.25 12.70
N ALA A 176 5.79 -16.00 13.93
CA ALA A 176 4.89 -15.91 15.08
C ALA A 176 3.91 -14.74 14.95
N GLN A 177 4.36 -13.58 14.46
CA GLN A 177 3.48 -12.44 14.16
C GLN A 177 2.47 -12.77 13.06
N ALA A 178 2.89 -13.42 11.98
CA ALA A 178 2.01 -13.83 10.88
C ALA A 178 0.91 -14.78 11.36
N ARG A 179 1.27 -15.81 12.14
CA ARG A 179 0.32 -16.75 12.77
C ARG A 179 -0.64 -16.07 13.74
N ASN A 180 -0.16 -15.11 14.53
CA ASN A 180 -1.01 -14.34 15.44
C ASN A 180 -1.96 -13.39 14.69
N ALA A 181 -1.55 -12.83 13.55
CA ALA A 181 -2.42 -12.04 12.69
C ALA A 181 -3.50 -12.92 12.03
N PHE A 182 -3.11 -14.09 11.52
CA PHE A 182 -4.02 -15.09 10.95
C PHE A 182 -5.06 -15.57 11.95
N ALA A 183 -4.63 -15.99 13.15
CA ALA A 183 -5.53 -16.40 14.25
C ALA A 183 -6.47 -15.27 14.74
N ALA A 184 -6.11 -14.00 14.49
CA ALA A 184 -6.95 -12.84 14.76
C ALA A 184 -7.85 -12.44 13.57
N GLY A 185 -7.89 -13.22 12.49
CA GLY A 185 -8.66 -12.94 11.28
C GLY A 185 -8.14 -11.77 10.42
N ARG A 186 -6.93 -11.26 10.69
CA ARG A 186 -6.32 -10.15 9.96
C ARG A 186 -5.49 -10.69 8.80
N LEU A 187 -6.15 -10.90 7.64
CA LEU A 187 -5.59 -11.60 6.50
C LEU A 187 -4.71 -10.71 5.61
N ASP A 188 -5.27 -9.61 5.09
CA ASP A 188 -4.68 -8.80 4.03
C ASP A 188 -4.60 -7.29 4.31
N ASP A 189 -5.26 -6.80 5.37
CA ASP A 189 -5.34 -5.36 5.68
C ASP A 189 -4.05 -4.82 6.32
N GLY A 190 -3.17 -4.25 5.49
CA GLY A 190 -1.93 -3.58 5.90
C GLY A 190 -0.78 -4.50 6.32
N ASP A 191 0.42 -3.91 6.45
CA ASP A 191 1.70 -4.62 6.61
C ASP A 191 1.81 -5.58 7.81
N SER A 192 0.90 -5.46 8.80
CA SER A 192 0.85 -6.31 10.00
C SER A 192 -0.16 -7.45 9.92
N SER A 193 -0.79 -7.65 8.77
CA SER A 193 -1.70 -8.77 8.49
C SER A 193 -0.97 -10.01 7.98
N ALA A 194 -1.64 -11.16 8.05
CA ALA A 194 -1.04 -12.47 7.83
C ALA A 194 -0.30 -12.61 6.49
N LEU A 195 -0.96 -12.25 5.38
CA LEU A 195 -0.42 -12.43 4.03
C LEU A 195 0.83 -11.56 3.76
N PRO A 196 0.85 -10.25 4.07
CA PRO A 196 2.08 -9.45 4.02
C PRO A 196 3.22 -10.00 4.89
N LEU A 197 2.92 -10.49 6.10
CA LEU A 197 3.93 -11.03 7.01
C LEU A 197 4.51 -12.36 6.50
N PHE A 198 3.68 -13.28 6.01
CA PHE A 198 4.14 -14.51 5.35
C PHE A 198 4.94 -14.20 4.08
N GLN A 199 4.47 -13.29 3.23
CA GLN A 199 5.19 -12.85 2.03
C GLN A 199 6.58 -12.26 2.37
N ARG A 200 6.71 -11.55 3.50
CA ARG A 200 7.98 -11.03 3.99
C ARG A 200 8.92 -12.12 4.53
N VAL A 201 8.40 -13.22 5.08
CA VAL A 201 9.21 -14.41 5.38
C VAL A 201 9.69 -15.06 4.09
N LEU A 202 8.81 -15.26 3.10
CA LEU A 202 9.13 -15.88 1.81
C LEU A 202 10.14 -15.06 0.99
N ALA A 203 10.10 -13.73 1.08
CA ALA A 203 11.11 -12.85 0.48
C ALA A 203 12.52 -13.02 1.08
N LEU A 204 12.63 -13.53 2.31
CA LEU A 204 13.90 -13.84 2.98
C LEU A 204 14.30 -15.32 2.85
N GLN A 205 13.32 -16.21 2.76
CA GLN A 205 13.46 -17.67 2.65
C GLN A 205 12.33 -18.24 1.77
N PRO A 206 12.52 -18.35 0.44
CA PRO A 206 11.47 -18.83 -0.47
C PRO A 206 10.94 -20.23 -0.13
N ASP A 207 11.82 -21.12 0.34
CA ASP A 207 11.50 -22.52 0.66
C ASP A 207 11.02 -22.72 2.12
N ASN A 208 10.59 -21.65 2.81
CA ASN A 208 10.11 -21.74 4.18
C ASN A 208 8.71 -22.38 4.22
N LEU A 209 8.65 -23.71 4.35
CA LEU A 209 7.39 -24.49 4.38
C LEU A 209 6.34 -23.89 5.34
N PRO A 210 6.64 -23.53 6.60
CA PRO A 210 5.66 -22.89 7.50
C PRO A 210 5.09 -21.55 7.02
N ALA A 211 5.80 -20.82 6.16
CA ALA A 211 5.31 -19.58 5.56
C ALA A 211 4.52 -19.82 4.27
N LEU A 212 4.89 -20.86 3.50
CA LEU A 212 4.12 -21.30 2.34
C LEU A 212 2.74 -21.81 2.79
N GLU A 213 2.70 -22.78 3.71
CA GLU A 213 1.46 -23.34 4.29
C GLU A 213 0.58 -22.22 4.86
N GLY A 214 1.12 -21.36 5.73
CA GLY A 214 0.36 -20.25 6.32
C GLY A 214 -0.14 -19.22 5.32
N ARG A 215 0.53 -19.04 4.18
CA ARG A 215 0.04 -18.19 3.07
C ARG A 215 -1.12 -18.87 2.34
N GLU A 216 -1.03 -20.17 2.04
CA GLU A 216 -2.11 -20.92 1.38
C GLU A 216 -3.38 -20.97 2.24
N ASP A 217 -3.25 -21.19 3.55
CA ASP A 217 -4.36 -21.14 4.50
C ASP A 217 -5.01 -19.75 4.53
N ALA A 218 -4.20 -18.69 4.67
CA ALA A 218 -4.70 -17.32 4.71
C ALA A 218 -5.30 -16.84 3.37
N LEU A 219 -4.84 -17.36 2.23
CA LEU A 219 -5.47 -17.15 0.93
C LEU A 219 -6.80 -17.88 0.81
N SER A 220 -6.89 -19.12 1.29
CA SER A 220 -8.13 -19.90 1.26
C SER A 220 -9.24 -19.20 2.05
N ASP A 221 -8.93 -18.73 3.26
CA ASP A 221 -9.85 -17.93 4.09
C ASP A 221 -10.26 -16.61 3.38
N LEU A 222 -9.31 -15.91 2.76
CA LEU A 222 -9.58 -14.65 2.05
C LEU A 222 -10.49 -14.88 0.82
N LEU A 223 -10.29 -15.98 0.10
CA LEU A 223 -11.12 -16.38 -1.05
C LEU A 223 -12.48 -16.92 -0.61
N GLN A 224 -12.59 -17.56 0.55
CA GLN A 224 -13.87 -17.87 1.18
C GLN A 224 -14.64 -16.58 1.53
N GLN A 225 -13.97 -15.55 2.05
CA GLN A 225 -14.59 -14.24 2.26
C GLN A 225 -15.06 -13.60 0.95
N ALA A 226 -14.25 -13.64 -0.13
CA ALA A 226 -14.66 -13.15 -1.44
C ALA A 226 -15.93 -13.84 -1.96
N ARG A 227 -16.00 -15.18 -1.88
CA ARG A 227 -17.18 -15.98 -2.23
C ARG A 227 -18.40 -15.60 -1.40
N ALA A 228 -18.24 -15.40 -0.08
CA ALA A 228 -19.31 -14.99 0.81
C ALA A 228 -19.84 -13.57 0.50
N GLN A 229 -18.98 -12.62 0.12
CA GLN A 229 -19.39 -11.28 -0.30
C GLN A 229 -20.11 -11.31 -1.66
N ALA A 230 -19.63 -12.10 -2.63
CA ALA A 230 -20.31 -12.31 -3.91
C ALA A 230 -21.72 -12.88 -3.71
N ALA A 231 -21.88 -13.88 -2.84
CA ALA A 231 -23.18 -14.47 -2.49
C ALA A 231 -24.15 -13.49 -1.80
N ARG A 232 -23.65 -12.43 -1.16
CA ARG A 232 -24.46 -11.33 -0.60
C ARG A 232 -24.81 -10.24 -1.61
N GLY A 233 -24.22 -10.27 -2.81
CA GLY A 233 -24.37 -9.22 -3.83
C GLY A 233 -23.38 -8.06 -3.68
N GLU A 234 -22.38 -8.17 -2.78
CA GLU A 234 -21.35 -7.16 -2.55
C GLU A 234 -20.22 -7.28 -3.60
N LEU A 235 -20.60 -7.12 -4.88
CA LEU A 235 -19.79 -7.48 -6.03
C LEU A 235 -18.44 -6.74 -6.08
N ALA A 236 -18.43 -5.42 -5.84
CA ALA A 236 -17.22 -4.61 -5.84
C ALA A 236 -16.24 -5.03 -4.74
N THR A 237 -16.76 -5.35 -3.55
CA THR A 237 -15.97 -5.85 -2.41
C THR A 237 -15.35 -7.21 -2.73
N ALA A 238 -16.13 -8.14 -3.28
CA ALA A 238 -15.64 -9.44 -3.72
C ALA A 238 -14.56 -9.33 -4.81
N ALA A 239 -14.77 -8.47 -5.82
CA ALA A 239 -13.80 -8.21 -6.88
C ALA A 239 -12.48 -7.63 -6.33
N ALA A 240 -12.55 -6.68 -5.40
CA ALA A 240 -11.38 -6.11 -4.76
C ALA A 240 -10.59 -7.13 -3.93
N ILE A 241 -11.28 -8.06 -3.24
CA ILE A 241 -10.62 -9.16 -2.52
C ILE A 241 -9.91 -10.11 -3.52
N LEU A 242 -10.58 -10.52 -4.60
CA LEU A 242 -9.97 -11.37 -5.63
C LEU A 242 -8.74 -10.72 -6.28
N GLN A 243 -8.77 -9.40 -6.51
CA GLN A 243 -7.61 -8.67 -7.02
C GLN A 243 -6.42 -8.72 -6.05
N ARG A 244 -6.65 -8.55 -4.74
CA ARG A 244 -5.58 -8.64 -3.73
C ARG A 244 -5.07 -10.06 -3.56
N ALA A 245 -5.95 -11.08 -3.55
CA ALA A 245 -5.53 -12.48 -3.51
C ALA A 245 -4.56 -12.82 -4.66
N ARG A 246 -4.87 -12.41 -5.90
CA ARG A 246 -3.99 -12.57 -7.06
C ARG A 246 -2.63 -11.86 -6.94
N GLN A 247 -2.50 -10.83 -6.09
CA GLN A 247 -1.22 -10.13 -5.87
C GLN A 247 -0.29 -10.91 -4.92
N PHE A 248 -0.83 -11.75 -4.05
CA PHE A 248 -0.06 -12.63 -3.16
C PHE A 248 0.28 -13.96 -3.84
N ASP A 249 -0.70 -14.58 -4.51
CA ASP A 249 -0.47 -15.69 -5.43
C ASP A 249 -1.53 -15.73 -6.54
N ALA A 250 -1.09 -15.64 -7.80
CA ALA A 250 -1.96 -15.74 -8.97
C ALA A 250 -2.26 -17.20 -9.37
N GLY A 251 -1.48 -18.18 -8.88
CA GLY A 251 -1.61 -19.60 -9.17
C GLY A 251 -2.43 -20.41 -8.15
N HIS A 252 -2.86 -19.79 -7.05
CA HIS A 252 -3.53 -20.45 -5.94
C HIS A 252 -4.82 -21.20 -6.38
N SER A 253 -5.01 -22.43 -5.87
CA SER A 253 -5.99 -23.38 -6.40
C SER A 253 -7.46 -22.98 -6.27
N GLU A 254 -7.85 -22.19 -5.27
CA GLU A 254 -9.25 -21.73 -5.12
C GLU A 254 -9.59 -20.47 -5.93
N LEU A 255 -8.62 -19.83 -6.60
CA LEU A 255 -8.88 -18.62 -7.39
C LEU A 255 -9.90 -18.82 -8.52
N PRO A 256 -9.83 -19.88 -9.35
CA PRO A 256 -10.79 -20.10 -10.43
C PRO A 256 -12.23 -20.24 -9.93
N ALA A 257 -12.46 -21.06 -8.90
CA ALA A 257 -13.78 -21.26 -8.30
C ALA A 257 -14.34 -19.98 -7.67
N SER A 258 -13.47 -19.16 -7.08
CA SER A 258 -13.87 -17.87 -6.47
C SER A 258 -14.16 -16.80 -7.52
N GLN A 259 -13.49 -16.85 -8.69
CA GLN A 259 -13.79 -16.01 -9.85
C GLN A 259 -15.12 -16.42 -10.51
N GLU A 260 -15.39 -17.71 -10.62
CA GLU A 260 -16.67 -18.23 -11.11
C GLU A 260 -17.83 -17.77 -10.22
N ALA A 261 -17.68 -17.87 -8.89
CA ALA A 261 -18.68 -17.39 -7.94
C ALA A 261 -18.99 -15.88 -8.10
N LEU A 262 -17.97 -15.05 -8.37
CA LEU A 262 -18.20 -13.63 -8.69
C LEU A 262 -18.92 -13.45 -10.03
N ALA A 263 -18.53 -14.18 -11.07
CA ALA A 263 -19.19 -14.10 -12.39
C ALA A 263 -20.67 -14.49 -12.31
N GLN A 264 -21.00 -15.58 -11.61
CA GLN A 264 -22.37 -16.00 -11.36
C GLN A 264 -23.17 -14.94 -10.57
N ALA A 265 -22.55 -14.28 -9.59
CA ALA A 265 -23.20 -13.20 -8.83
C ALA A 265 -23.44 -11.93 -9.68
N VAL A 266 -22.50 -11.59 -10.57
CA VAL A 266 -22.65 -10.52 -11.57
C VAL A 266 -23.82 -10.82 -12.51
N ASP A 267 -23.91 -12.03 -13.07
CA ASP A 267 -25.02 -12.44 -13.94
C ASP A 267 -26.39 -12.38 -13.24
N GLN A 268 -26.45 -12.85 -11.98
CA GLN A 268 -27.67 -12.76 -11.17
C GLN A 268 -28.09 -11.31 -10.93
N ARG A 269 -27.14 -10.42 -10.61
CA ARG A 269 -27.39 -8.99 -10.42
C ARG A 269 -27.83 -8.29 -11.71
N LEU A 270 -27.24 -8.66 -12.85
CA LEU A 270 -27.63 -8.18 -14.17
C LEU A 270 -29.08 -8.57 -14.50
N GLN A 271 -29.45 -9.84 -14.27
CA GLN A 271 -30.84 -10.31 -14.43
C GLN A 271 -31.81 -9.61 -13.47
N GLN A 272 -31.39 -9.34 -12.23
CA GLN A 272 -32.19 -8.57 -11.27
C GLN A 272 -32.47 -7.16 -11.79
N GLY A 273 -31.44 -6.46 -12.28
CA GLY A 273 -31.58 -5.11 -12.88
C GLY A 273 -32.54 -5.09 -14.08
N GLN A 274 -32.41 -6.05 -14.99
CA GLN A 274 -33.33 -6.19 -16.13
C GLN A 274 -34.79 -6.46 -15.69
N ARG A 275 -35.00 -7.29 -14.67
CA ARG A 275 -36.34 -7.58 -14.13
C ARG A 275 -36.93 -6.34 -13.41
N ALA A 276 -36.12 -5.62 -12.65
CA ALA A 276 -36.50 -4.38 -11.96
C ALA A 276 -36.89 -3.29 -12.98
N LEU A 277 -36.09 -3.09 -14.03
CA LEU A 277 -36.37 -2.14 -15.11
C LEU A 277 -37.69 -2.46 -15.84
N LYS A 278 -37.93 -3.74 -16.19
CA LYS A 278 -39.21 -4.20 -16.77
C LYS A 278 -40.40 -3.95 -15.85
N ARG A 279 -40.20 -3.94 -14.53
CA ARG A 279 -41.21 -3.66 -13.50
C ARG A 279 -41.32 -2.18 -13.10
N GLN A 280 -40.60 -1.27 -13.78
CA GLN A 280 -40.51 0.17 -13.43
C GLN A 280 -39.96 0.43 -12.01
N GLN A 281 -39.22 -0.53 -11.43
CA GLN A 281 -38.49 -0.39 -10.16
C GLN A 281 -37.13 0.25 -10.46
N LEU A 282 -37.16 1.52 -10.87
CA LEU A 282 -36.01 2.22 -11.47
C LEU A 282 -34.83 2.37 -10.50
N GLU A 283 -35.11 2.56 -9.22
CA GLU A 283 -34.14 2.61 -8.13
C GLU A 283 -33.36 1.29 -8.03
N THR A 284 -34.08 0.17 -7.90
CA THR A 284 -33.46 -1.17 -7.84
C THR A 284 -32.75 -1.54 -9.15
N ALA A 285 -33.22 -1.05 -10.30
CA ALA A 285 -32.55 -1.22 -11.58
C ALA A 285 -31.22 -0.44 -11.63
N ALA A 286 -31.22 0.81 -11.17
CA ALA A 286 -30.04 1.67 -11.04
C ALA A 286 -28.97 1.00 -10.17
N ASP A 287 -29.33 0.61 -8.94
CA ASP A 287 -28.44 -0.07 -7.99
C ASP A 287 -27.87 -1.38 -8.56
N SER A 288 -28.64 -2.07 -9.40
CA SER A 288 -28.23 -3.34 -10.01
C SER A 288 -27.20 -3.13 -11.12
N PHE A 289 -27.45 -2.20 -12.04
CA PHE A 289 -26.51 -1.91 -13.12
C PHE A 289 -25.26 -1.20 -12.62
N GLN A 290 -25.36 -0.32 -11.61
CA GLN A 290 -24.18 0.30 -10.98
C GLN A 290 -23.29 -0.74 -10.26
N ALA A 291 -23.88 -1.70 -9.54
CA ALA A 291 -23.11 -2.76 -8.88
C ALA A 291 -22.34 -3.65 -9.86
N VAL A 292 -22.90 -3.93 -11.05
CA VAL A 292 -22.18 -4.64 -12.13
C VAL A 292 -21.07 -3.77 -12.72
N LEU A 293 -21.35 -2.50 -13.02
CA LEU A 293 -20.38 -1.57 -13.60
C LEU A 293 -19.23 -1.20 -12.65
N ALA A 294 -19.38 -1.43 -11.35
CA ALA A 294 -18.30 -1.29 -10.36
C ALA A 294 -17.29 -2.45 -10.41
N VAL A 295 -17.65 -3.59 -11.02
CA VAL A 295 -16.75 -4.73 -11.28
C VAL A 295 -16.26 -4.73 -12.72
N THR A 296 -17.18 -4.54 -13.67
CA THR A 296 -16.91 -4.59 -15.12
C THR A 296 -17.43 -3.31 -15.76
N SER A 297 -16.57 -2.28 -15.83
CA SER A 297 -16.95 -0.92 -16.25
C SER A 297 -17.46 -0.81 -17.69
N ASP A 298 -17.12 -1.78 -18.53
CA ASP A 298 -17.44 -1.86 -19.96
C ASP A 298 -18.54 -2.88 -20.29
N ASP A 299 -19.22 -3.48 -19.29
CA ASP A 299 -20.28 -4.47 -19.55
C ASP A 299 -21.39 -3.86 -20.45
N PRO A 300 -21.58 -4.37 -21.68
CA PRO A 300 -22.45 -3.73 -22.66
C PRO A 300 -23.93 -3.83 -22.29
N THR A 301 -24.30 -4.77 -21.42
CA THR A 301 -25.69 -4.99 -21.00
C THR A 301 -26.04 -4.11 -19.81
N ALA A 302 -25.12 -3.93 -18.87
CA ALA A 302 -25.26 -3.02 -17.75
C ALA A 302 -25.17 -1.55 -18.20
N LEU A 303 -24.28 -1.22 -19.15
CA LEU A 303 -24.24 0.12 -19.77
C LEU A 303 -25.59 0.47 -20.43
N ARG A 304 -26.14 -0.44 -21.25
CA ARG A 304 -27.45 -0.27 -21.89
C ARG A 304 -28.59 -0.20 -20.88
N GLY A 305 -28.57 -1.07 -19.85
CA GLY A 305 -29.55 -1.08 -18.78
C GLY A 305 -29.55 0.21 -17.96
N ARG A 306 -28.36 0.76 -17.65
CA ARG A 306 -28.18 2.07 -17.02
C ARG A 306 -28.77 3.19 -17.88
N GLU A 307 -28.48 3.20 -19.18
CA GLU A 307 -29.03 4.21 -20.10
C GLU A 307 -30.57 4.16 -20.15
N GLN A 308 -31.16 2.97 -20.29
CA GLN A 308 -32.61 2.79 -20.26
C GLN A 308 -33.22 3.21 -18.92
N THR A 309 -32.53 2.96 -17.80
CA THR A 309 -32.95 3.41 -16.46
C THR A 309 -32.91 4.93 -16.35
N VAL A 310 -31.87 5.59 -16.87
CA VAL A 310 -31.78 7.06 -16.97
C VAL A 310 -32.94 7.63 -17.78
N GLN A 311 -33.20 7.09 -18.98
CA GLN A 311 -34.30 7.56 -19.83
C GLN A 311 -35.66 7.43 -19.12
N ALA A 312 -35.90 6.31 -18.42
CA ALA A 312 -37.10 6.08 -17.64
C ALA A 312 -37.22 7.04 -16.44
N LEU A 313 -36.12 7.33 -15.73
CA LEU A 313 -36.09 8.27 -14.60
C LEU A 313 -36.38 9.71 -15.06
N LEU A 314 -35.80 10.15 -16.17
CA LEU A 314 -36.08 11.48 -16.74
C LEU A 314 -37.57 11.61 -17.13
N ALA A 315 -38.17 10.55 -17.70
CA ALA A 315 -39.59 10.52 -18.04
C ALA A 315 -40.50 10.50 -16.79
N ARG A 316 -40.13 9.73 -15.75
CA ARG A 316 -40.86 9.67 -14.47
C ARG A 316 -40.78 10.98 -13.70
N SER A 317 -39.60 11.61 -13.68
CA SER A 317 -39.37 12.96 -13.15
C SER A 317 -40.28 13.98 -13.84
N GLN A 318 -40.30 13.98 -15.18
CA GLN A 318 -41.18 14.87 -15.95
C GLN A 318 -42.64 14.68 -15.57
N LYS A 319 -43.15 13.44 -15.57
CA LYS A 319 -44.54 13.15 -15.20
C LYS A 319 -44.86 13.64 -13.77
N ARG A 320 -43.98 13.36 -12.81
CA ARG A 320 -44.13 13.85 -11.42
C ARG A 320 -44.14 15.38 -11.35
N ALA A 321 -43.37 16.08 -12.17
CA ALA A 321 -43.38 17.54 -12.24
C ALA A 321 -44.70 18.08 -12.82
N ASP A 322 -45.24 17.43 -13.85
CA ASP A 322 -46.56 17.75 -14.45
C ASP A 322 -47.71 17.46 -13.46
N ASP A 323 -47.60 16.39 -12.65
CA ASP A 323 -48.49 16.07 -11.52
C ASP A 323 -48.22 16.96 -10.27
N PHE A 324 -47.38 17.99 -10.37
CA PHE A 324 -46.96 18.92 -9.31
C PHE A 324 -46.24 18.30 -8.08
N GLN A 325 -45.77 17.06 -8.18
CA GLN A 325 -45.02 16.30 -7.17
C GLN A 325 -43.51 16.63 -7.23
N PHE A 326 -43.15 17.92 -7.09
CA PHE A 326 -41.79 18.39 -7.40
C PHE A 326 -40.68 17.69 -6.61
N GLU A 327 -40.83 17.45 -5.31
CA GLU A 327 -39.79 16.77 -4.50
C GLU A 327 -39.47 15.36 -5.05
N ALA A 328 -40.50 14.62 -5.50
CA ALA A 328 -40.33 13.31 -6.10
C ALA A 328 -39.79 13.39 -7.54
N ALA A 329 -40.01 14.51 -8.25
CA ALA A 329 -39.40 14.79 -9.55
C ALA A 329 -37.90 15.14 -9.41
N ASP A 330 -37.54 15.97 -8.43
CA ASP A 330 -36.16 16.37 -8.13
C ASP A 330 -35.31 15.16 -7.68
N LYS A 331 -35.88 14.23 -6.89
CA LYS A 331 -35.22 12.95 -6.54
C LYS A 331 -34.91 12.08 -7.77
N ASP A 332 -35.87 11.94 -8.69
CA ASP A 332 -35.66 11.19 -9.94
C ASP A 332 -34.61 11.86 -10.84
N ALA A 333 -34.60 13.19 -10.89
CA ALA A 333 -33.61 13.96 -11.64
C ALA A 333 -32.19 13.80 -11.07
N ALA A 334 -32.05 13.82 -9.74
CA ALA A 334 -30.78 13.60 -9.05
C ALA A 334 -30.24 12.17 -9.29
N LEU A 335 -31.10 11.15 -9.21
CA LEU A 335 -30.71 9.76 -9.50
C LEU A 335 -30.29 9.60 -10.97
N ALA A 336 -31.03 10.19 -11.91
CA ALA A 336 -30.65 10.19 -13.33
C ALA A 336 -29.28 10.86 -13.56
N ALA A 337 -29.00 11.99 -12.89
CA ALA A 337 -27.71 12.66 -12.96
C ALA A 337 -26.57 11.78 -12.39
N GLY A 338 -26.78 11.14 -11.24
CA GLY A 338 -25.80 10.21 -10.64
C GLY A 338 -25.52 8.96 -11.47
N LEU A 339 -26.46 8.56 -12.34
CA LEU A 339 -26.29 7.48 -13.32
C LEU A 339 -25.63 7.92 -14.64
N GLY A 340 -25.26 9.20 -14.76
CA GLY A 340 -24.58 9.75 -15.94
C GLY A 340 -25.50 10.29 -17.04
N ALA A 341 -26.69 10.81 -16.69
CA ALA A 341 -27.54 11.54 -17.66
C ALA A 341 -26.75 12.70 -18.31
N SER A 342 -26.89 12.87 -19.63
CA SER A 342 -26.14 13.90 -20.36
C SER A 342 -26.52 15.32 -19.91
N GLN A 343 -25.57 16.26 -19.97
CA GLN A 343 -25.79 17.65 -19.57
C GLN A 343 -26.97 18.30 -20.30
N ALA A 344 -27.15 18.00 -21.60
CA ALA A 344 -28.29 18.48 -22.38
C ALA A 344 -29.63 17.92 -21.86
N ALA A 345 -29.69 16.63 -21.49
CA ALA A 345 -30.90 16.03 -20.92
C ALA A 345 -31.23 16.63 -19.53
N GLN A 346 -30.21 16.87 -18.70
CA GLN A 346 -30.36 17.53 -17.40
C GLN A 346 -30.89 18.97 -17.55
N GLN A 347 -30.31 19.77 -18.46
CA GLN A 347 -30.77 21.14 -18.76
C GLN A 347 -32.21 21.15 -19.28
N GLN A 348 -32.55 20.24 -20.20
CA GLN A 348 -33.91 20.10 -20.73
C GLN A 348 -34.93 19.77 -19.63
N LEU A 349 -34.58 18.86 -18.72
CA LEU A 349 -35.45 18.50 -17.59
C LEU A 349 -35.60 19.67 -16.62
N ALA A 350 -34.50 20.35 -16.25
CA ALA A 350 -34.54 21.53 -15.37
C ALA A 350 -35.45 22.64 -15.91
N GLN A 351 -35.37 22.96 -17.22
CA GLN A 351 -36.27 23.91 -17.87
C GLN A 351 -37.75 23.48 -17.80
N ARG A 352 -38.04 22.18 -17.93
CA ARG A 352 -39.41 21.66 -17.81
C ARG A 352 -39.93 21.75 -16.38
N LEU A 353 -39.13 21.38 -15.37
CA LEU A 353 -39.50 21.55 -13.95
C LEU A 353 -39.74 23.03 -13.61
N GLN A 354 -38.92 23.95 -14.13
CA GLN A 354 -39.13 25.38 -13.94
C GLN A 354 -40.46 25.85 -14.55
N ARG A 355 -40.80 25.41 -15.77
CA ARG A 355 -42.10 25.70 -16.41
C ARG A 355 -43.28 25.12 -15.62
N ALA A 356 -43.17 23.89 -15.11
CA ALA A 356 -44.21 23.28 -14.28
C ALA A 356 -44.41 24.01 -12.93
N ARG A 357 -43.32 24.46 -12.29
CA ARG A 357 -43.38 25.31 -11.09
C ARG A 357 -44.05 26.66 -11.38
N GLN A 358 -43.71 27.31 -12.49
CA GLN A 358 -44.35 28.57 -12.92
C GLN A 358 -45.85 28.37 -13.22
N ALA A 359 -46.23 27.26 -13.86
CA ALA A 359 -47.64 26.92 -14.11
C ALA A 359 -48.42 26.69 -12.81
N ARG A 360 -47.83 26.04 -11.79
CA ARG A 360 -48.46 25.92 -10.47
C ARG A 360 -48.62 27.28 -9.79
N GLN A 361 -47.61 28.14 -9.88
CA GLN A 361 -47.67 29.49 -9.29
C GLN A 361 -48.74 30.36 -9.95
N SER A 362 -48.91 30.31 -11.27
CA SER A 362 -49.97 31.06 -11.96
C SER A 362 -51.37 30.54 -11.66
N LEU A 363 -51.53 29.23 -11.41
CA LEU A 363 -52.79 28.64 -10.91
C LEU A 363 -53.10 29.03 -9.45
N GLN A 364 -52.08 29.32 -8.64
CA GLN A 364 -52.23 29.72 -7.23
C GLN A 364 -52.41 31.24 -7.03
N GLN A 365 -52.05 32.06 -8.02
CA GLN A 365 -52.30 33.49 -7.97
C GLN A 365 -53.78 33.80 -8.23
N PRO A 366 -54.47 34.59 -7.39
CA PRO A 366 -55.82 35.05 -7.69
C PRO A 366 -55.78 35.94 -8.94
N GLY A 367 -56.31 35.42 -10.05
CA GLY A 367 -56.37 36.16 -11.31
C GLY A 367 -57.11 37.48 -11.14
N ILE A 368 -56.48 38.59 -11.58
CA ILE A 368 -57.07 39.93 -11.52
C ILE A 368 -58.47 39.87 -12.13
N SER A 369 -59.49 40.21 -11.32
CA SER A 369 -60.88 40.15 -11.78
C SER A 369 -61.09 41.03 -13.00
N THR A 370 -62.04 40.65 -13.87
CA THR A 370 -62.39 41.42 -15.07
C THR A 370 -62.71 42.88 -14.73
N ALA A 371 -63.38 43.12 -13.61
CA ALA A 371 -63.67 44.45 -13.07
C ALA A 371 -62.41 45.23 -12.65
N GLN A 372 -61.43 44.61 -11.99
CA GLN A 372 -60.16 45.26 -11.65
C GLN A 372 -59.33 45.57 -12.90
N ARG A 373 -59.27 44.65 -13.87
CA ARG A 373 -58.56 44.85 -15.14
C ARG A 373 -59.13 46.01 -15.95
N GLU A 374 -60.46 46.12 -16.04
CA GLU A 374 -61.12 47.25 -16.72
C GLU A 374 -60.91 48.58 -15.99
N ARG A 375 -60.83 48.60 -14.64
CA ARG A 375 -60.47 49.82 -13.88
C ARG A 375 -59.05 50.27 -14.22
N GLN A 376 -58.06 49.37 -14.10
CA GLN A 376 -56.65 49.67 -14.42
C GLN A 376 -56.48 50.13 -15.88
N LEU A 377 -57.20 49.50 -16.82
CA LEU A 377 -57.19 49.91 -18.22
C LEU A 377 -57.74 51.33 -18.42
N ARG A 378 -58.86 51.68 -17.77
CA ARG A 378 -59.40 53.06 -17.79
C ARG A 378 -58.43 54.06 -17.17
N ASP A 379 -57.71 53.69 -16.11
CA ASP A 379 -56.74 54.56 -15.47
C ASP A 379 -55.53 54.84 -16.37
N ARG A 380 -55.00 53.80 -17.05
CA ARG A 380 -53.92 53.97 -18.03
C ARG A 380 -54.36 54.77 -19.26
N LEU A 381 -55.55 54.53 -19.81
CA LEU A 381 -56.09 55.36 -20.89
C LEU A 381 -56.22 56.85 -20.48
N ARG A 382 -56.73 57.12 -19.27
CA ARG A 382 -56.79 58.49 -18.72
C ARG A 382 -55.41 59.11 -18.43
N GLN A 383 -54.37 58.30 -18.26
CA GLN A 383 -53.00 58.77 -18.10
C GLN A 383 -52.39 59.15 -19.47
N ILE A 384 -52.61 58.33 -20.50
CA ILE A 384 -52.20 58.63 -21.88
C ILE A 384 -52.80 59.98 -22.33
N ASP A 385 -54.12 60.17 -22.20
CA ASP A 385 -54.78 61.41 -22.62
C ASP A 385 -54.28 62.66 -21.87
N ARG A 386 -53.84 62.51 -20.60
CA ARG A 386 -53.24 63.59 -19.81
C ARG A 386 -51.83 63.92 -20.28
N ALA A 387 -51.00 62.89 -20.48
CA ALA A 387 -49.63 63.06 -20.93
C ALA A 387 -49.55 63.59 -22.37
N GLU A 388 -50.45 63.15 -23.28
CA GLU A 388 -50.63 63.72 -24.62
C GLU A 388 -50.85 65.24 -24.56
N ARG A 389 -51.83 65.70 -23.75
CA ARG A 389 -52.15 67.13 -23.61
C ARG A 389 -51.04 67.95 -22.96
N ALA A 390 -50.24 67.34 -22.10
CA ALA A 390 -49.08 67.97 -21.47
C ALA A 390 -47.82 67.97 -22.36
N GLY A 391 -47.86 67.39 -23.56
CA GLY A 391 -46.69 67.19 -24.42
C GLY A 391 -45.68 66.14 -23.88
N GLN A 392 -46.05 65.39 -22.83
CA GLN A 392 -45.21 64.43 -22.13
C GLN A 392 -45.21 63.07 -22.84
N LEU A 393 -44.72 63.06 -24.07
CA LEU A 393 -44.78 61.87 -24.92
C LEU A 393 -43.92 60.72 -24.39
N ILE A 394 -42.67 61.02 -24.00
CA ILE A 394 -41.64 60.07 -23.52
C ILE A 394 -41.10 60.43 -22.13
N SER A 395 -41.08 61.71 -21.79
CA SER A 395 -40.55 62.22 -20.52
C SER A 395 -41.66 62.88 -19.69
N PRO A 396 -41.69 62.71 -18.35
CA PRO A 396 -40.77 61.90 -17.55
C PRO A 396 -41.09 60.39 -17.56
N PRO A 397 -40.10 59.51 -17.30
CA PRO A 397 -40.30 58.06 -17.32
C PRO A 397 -41.34 57.58 -16.30
N GLY A 398 -42.10 56.55 -16.67
CA GLY A 398 -43.17 55.95 -15.87
C GLY A 398 -44.48 56.77 -15.84
N HIS A 399 -44.43 58.02 -16.33
CA HIS A 399 -45.58 58.93 -16.38
C HIS A 399 -45.95 59.35 -17.80
N SER A 400 -45.08 59.05 -18.77
CA SER A 400 -45.25 59.44 -20.18
C SER A 400 -46.43 58.77 -20.86
N ALA A 401 -46.90 59.37 -21.97
CA ALA A 401 -47.98 58.80 -22.77
C ALA A 401 -47.61 57.43 -23.35
N PHE A 402 -46.34 57.23 -23.72
CA PHE A 402 -45.85 55.97 -24.25
C PHE A 402 -45.73 54.86 -23.19
N ASP A 403 -45.27 55.18 -21.98
CA ASP A 403 -45.20 54.21 -20.87
C ASP A 403 -46.60 53.72 -20.48
N ALA A 404 -47.55 54.66 -20.32
CA ALA A 404 -48.94 54.34 -20.02
C ALA A 404 -49.61 53.51 -21.12
N LEU A 405 -49.24 53.71 -22.39
CA LEU A 405 -49.70 52.88 -23.50
C LEU A 405 -49.14 51.45 -23.45
N ARG A 406 -47.84 51.27 -23.15
CA ARG A 406 -47.25 49.93 -23.00
C ARG A 406 -47.94 49.12 -21.91
N GLU A 407 -48.26 49.76 -20.78
CA GLU A 407 -49.03 49.12 -19.71
C GLU A 407 -50.48 48.79 -20.13
N ALA A 408 -51.15 49.70 -20.85
CA ALA A 408 -52.49 49.44 -21.38
C ALA A 408 -52.51 48.28 -22.39
N GLN A 409 -51.46 48.15 -23.22
CA GLN A 409 -51.27 47.02 -24.13
C GLN A 409 -51.01 45.70 -23.40
N ALA A 410 -50.29 45.70 -22.27
CA ALA A 410 -50.12 44.51 -21.44
C ALA A 410 -51.44 44.06 -20.78
N LEU A 411 -52.31 45.00 -20.40
CA LEU A 411 -53.63 44.72 -19.82
C LEU A 411 -54.66 44.24 -20.86
N ALA A 412 -54.69 44.84 -22.05
CA ALA A 412 -55.71 44.57 -23.07
C ALA A 412 -55.21 44.84 -24.50
N PRO A 413 -54.36 43.97 -25.08
CA PRO A 413 -53.69 44.23 -26.37
C PRO A 413 -54.65 44.28 -27.57
N ARG A 414 -55.88 43.78 -27.44
CA ARG A 414 -56.90 43.75 -28.51
C ARG A 414 -57.94 44.86 -28.40
N ASP A 415 -57.97 45.63 -27.31
CA ASP A 415 -58.98 46.66 -27.05
C ASP A 415 -58.87 47.84 -28.05
N ASN A 416 -60.01 48.27 -28.58
CA ASN A 416 -60.06 49.31 -29.61
C ASN A 416 -59.63 50.69 -29.09
N ARG A 417 -59.81 50.99 -27.80
CA ARG A 417 -59.35 52.23 -27.15
C ARG A 417 -57.82 52.29 -27.12
N VAL A 418 -57.18 51.16 -26.81
CA VAL A 418 -55.71 51.01 -26.78
C VAL A 418 -55.12 51.14 -28.19
N LYS A 419 -55.75 50.51 -29.19
CA LYS A 419 -55.38 50.68 -30.61
C LYS A 419 -55.54 52.13 -31.08
N ALA A 420 -56.62 52.80 -30.71
CA ALA A 420 -56.85 54.20 -31.05
C ALA A 420 -55.79 55.13 -30.41
N ALA A 421 -55.43 54.91 -29.14
CA ALA A 421 -54.34 55.64 -28.49
C ALA A 421 -52.99 55.40 -29.21
N ALA A 422 -52.65 54.15 -29.53
CA ALA A 422 -51.44 53.82 -30.29
C ALA A 422 -51.40 54.52 -31.67
N ALA A 423 -52.54 54.59 -32.36
CA ALA A 423 -52.66 55.27 -33.64
C ALA A 423 -52.47 56.80 -33.54
N ARG A 424 -52.88 57.44 -32.44
CA ARG A 424 -52.62 58.87 -32.18
C ARG A 424 -51.17 59.14 -31.80
N LEU A 425 -50.56 58.28 -30.98
CA LEU A 425 -49.17 58.47 -30.55
C LEU A 425 -48.16 58.25 -31.68
N LEU A 426 -48.49 57.48 -32.72
CA LEU A 426 -47.58 57.23 -33.84
C LEU A 426 -47.10 58.51 -34.58
N PRO A 427 -47.97 59.41 -35.08
CA PRO A 427 -47.52 60.67 -35.67
C PRO A 427 -46.85 61.61 -34.64
N ALA A 428 -47.29 61.60 -33.38
CA ALA A 428 -46.64 62.37 -32.32
C ALA A 428 -45.18 61.93 -32.08
N SER A 429 -44.90 60.62 -32.09
CA SER A 429 -43.54 60.06 -31.99
C SER A 429 -42.64 60.44 -33.16
N ARG A 430 -43.21 60.58 -34.37
CA ARG A 430 -42.47 61.10 -35.54
C ARG A 430 -42.11 62.57 -35.36
N SER A 431 -43.08 63.43 -35.01
CA SER A 431 -42.80 64.85 -34.74
C SER A 431 -41.74 65.00 -33.65
N CYS A 432 -41.91 64.31 -32.51
CA CYS A 432 -40.94 64.35 -31.43
C CYS A 432 -39.51 63.95 -31.88
N PHE A 433 -39.39 62.91 -32.71
CA PHE A 433 -38.11 62.51 -33.28
C PHE A 433 -37.49 63.64 -34.12
N ASP A 434 -38.22 64.16 -35.10
CA ASP A 434 -37.73 65.23 -35.99
C ASP A 434 -37.45 66.54 -35.22
N ASP A 435 -38.26 66.89 -34.21
CA ASP A 435 -38.09 68.05 -33.34
C ASP A 435 -36.81 67.96 -32.50
N ASN A 436 -36.56 66.82 -31.86
CA ASN A 436 -35.34 66.62 -31.06
C ASN A 436 -34.10 66.51 -31.95
N LEU A 437 -34.21 65.93 -33.15
CA LEU A 437 -33.11 65.83 -34.11
C LEU A 437 -32.71 67.21 -34.69
N ARG A 438 -33.71 68.10 -34.90
CA ARG A 438 -33.48 69.52 -35.25
C ARG A 438 -32.78 70.29 -34.11
N GLN A 439 -33.12 69.97 -32.86
CA GLN A 439 -32.54 70.59 -31.66
C GLN A 439 -31.22 69.95 -31.17
N ASN A 440 -30.61 69.03 -31.95
CA ASN A 440 -29.41 68.27 -31.57
C ASN A 440 -29.56 67.41 -30.28
N ARG A 441 -30.79 67.14 -29.83
CA ARG A 441 -31.11 66.35 -28.64
C ARG A 441 -31.14 64.85 -28.95
N VAL A 442 -30.01 64.29 -29.34
CA VAL A 442 -29.89 62.92 -29.87
C VAL A 442 -30.39 61.81 -28.94
N GLN A 443 -30.25 61.96 -27.62
CA GLN A 443 -30.81 61.00 -26.65
C GLN A 443 -32.34 61.00 -26.66
N ALA A 444 -32.97 62.19 -26.62
CA ALA A 444 -34.42 62.33 -26.67
C ALA A 444 -35.01 61.93 -28.04
N ALA A 445 -34.29 62.24 -29.12
CA ALA A 445 -34.63 61.73 -30.46
C ALA A 445 -34.58 60.19 -30.50
N GLY A 446 -33.55 59.56 -29.94
CA GLY A 446 -33.45 58.10 -29.84
C GLY A 446 -34.63 57.46 -29.09
N ALA A 447 -35.06 58.05 -27.97
CA ALA A 447 -36.21 57.54 -27.23
C ALA A 447 -37.54 57.69 -28.00
N CYS A 448 -37.74 58.82 -28.72
CA CYS A 448 -38.90 58.97 -29.61
C CYS A 448 -38.86 58.05 -30.85
N LEU A 449 -37.67 57.74 -31.37
CA LEU A 449 -37.49 56.73 -32.42
C LEU A 449 -37.84 55.32 -31.92
N GLN A 450 -37.41 54.95 -30.71
CA GLN A 450 -37.76 53.66 -30.10
C GLN A 450 -39.28 53.52 -29.90
N ALA A 451 -39.95 54.60 -29.49
CA ALA A 451 -41.41 54.63 -29.38
C ALA A 451 -42.09 54.44 -30.75
N TRP A 452 -41.63 55.14 -31.80
CA TRP A 452 -42.12 54.92 -33.17
C TRP A 452 -41.89 53.47 -33.62
N GLN A 453 -40.69 52.91 -33.44
CA GLN A 453 -40.38 51.51 -33.77
C GLN A 453 -41.32 50.52 -33.07
N THR A 454 -41.67 50.79 -31.81
CA THR A 454 -42.61 49.93 -31.05
C THR A 454 -44.05 50.05 -31.57
N LEU A 455 -44.48 51.25 -31.97
CA LEU A 455 -45.84 51.52 -32.45
C LEU A 455 -46.09 51.03 -33.88
N ALA A 456 -45.06 51.07 -34.74
CA ALA A 456 -45.16 50.70 -36.14
C ALA A 456 -43.83 50.08 -36.65
N PRO A 457 -43.49 48.84 -36.24
CA PRO A 457 -42.18 48.22 -36.50
C PRO A 457 -41.87 48.02 -38.00
N THR A 458 -42.90 47.99 -38.84
CA THR A 458 -42.79 47.85 -40.31
C THR A 458 -42.92 49.17 -41.06
N ALA A 459 -42.89 50.33 -40.38
CA ALA A 459 -43.01 51.62 -41.04
C ALA A 459 -41.80 51.93 -41.93
N ALA A 460 -42.05 52.18 -43.22
CA ALA A 460 -41.03 52.39 -44.25
C ALA A 460 -40.02 53.54 -43.96
N GLY A 461 -40.38 54.51 -43.11
CA GLY A 461 -39.47 55.60 -42.70
C GLY A 461 -38.47 55.24 -41.60
N LEU A 462 -38.54 54.04 -40.99
CA LEU A 462 -37.66 53.64 -39.88
C LEU A 462 -36.18 53.41 -40.26
N PRO A 463 -35.81 52.91 -41.46
CA PRO A 463 -34.41 52.85 -41.88
C PRO A 463 -33.80 54.26 -42.02
N ASP A 464 -34.50 55.17 -42.71
CA ASP A 464 -34.10 56.56 -42.89
C ASP A 464 -33.96 57.30 -41.53
N ALA A 465 -34.94 57.17 -40.63
CA ALA A 465 -34.88 57.81 -39.32
C ALA A 465 -33.70 57.28 -38.46
N ARG A 466 -33.37 55.98 -38.56
CA ARG A 466 -32.16 55.42 -37.91
C ARG A 466 -30.88 56.00 -38.50
N ALA A 467 -30.76 56.06 -39.83
CA ALA A 467 -29.61 56.64 -40.52
C ALA A 467 -29.41 58.12 -40.15
N ARG A 468 -30.47 58.94 -40.21
CA ARG A 468 -30.44 60.35 -39.79
C ARG A 468 -30.03 60.54 -38.34
N LEU A 469 -30.50 59.67 -37.43
CA LEU A 469 -30.09 59.72 -36.02
C LEU A 469 -28.62 59.31 -35.82
N ALA A 470 -28.17 58.26 -36.51
CA ALA A 470 -26.79 57.79 -36.47
C ALA A 470 -25.80 58.84 -37.01
N GLN A 471 -26.11 59.45 -38.16
CA GLN A 471 -25.36 60.59 -38.71
C GLN A 471 -25.28 61.76 -37.71
N ARG A 472 -26.39 62.08 -37.02
CA ARG A 472 -26.37 63.15 -36.01
C ARG A 472 -25.55 62.78 -34.78
N TRP A 473 -25.57 61.52 -34.32
CA TRP A 473 -24.69 61.04 -33.25
C TRP A 473 -23.21 61.17 -33.64
N LEU A 474 -22.81 60.76 -34.85
CA LEU A 474 -21.43 60.94 -35.34
C LEU A 474 -21.05 62.42 -35.44
N ALA A 475 -21.92 63.28 -35.97
CA ALA A 475 -21.63 64.71 -36.12
C ALA A 475 -21.39 65.39 -34.76
N ILE A 476 -22.28 65.20 -33.79
CA ILE A 476 -22.13 65.75 -32.44
C ILE A 476 -20.95 65.09 -31.71
N GLY A 477 -20.75 63.78 -31.91
CA GLY A 477 -19.61 63.03 -31.37
C GLY A 477 -18.28 63.59 -31.86
N SER A 478 -18.17 63.93 -33.15
CA SER A 478 -16.97 64.54 -33.73
C SER A 478 -16.74 65.97 -33.25
N GLU A 479 -17.79 66.75 -33.04
CA GLU A 479 -17.69 68.10 -32.45
C GLU A 479 -17.22 68.04 -30.98
N ARG A 480 -17.76 67.09 -30.20
CA ARG A 480 -17.42 66.88 -28.79
C ARG A 480 -16.04 66.27 -28.58
N LEU A 481 -15.65 65.31 -29.41
CA LEU A 481 -14.30 64.74 -29.40
C LEU A 481 -13.24 65.81 -29.67
N GLY A 482 -13.50 66.74 -30.60
CA GLY A 482 -12.65 67.90 -30.85
C GLY A 482 -12.55 68.90 -29.68
N ARG A 483 -13.44 68.79 -28.68
CA ARG A 483 -13.40 69.54 -27.41
C ARG A 483 -12.90 68.70 -26.22
N GLY A 484 -12.47 67.46 -26.45
CA GLY A 484 -11.97 66.55 -25.40
C GLY A 484 -13.03 65.71 -24.68
N ASP A 485 -14.30 65.75 -25.10
CA ASP A 485 -15.37 64.92 -24.52
C ASP A 485 -15.37 63.52 -25.15
N VAL A 486 -14.43 62.71 -24.67
CA VAL A 486 -14.17 61.32 -25.13
C VAL A 486 -15.29 60.36 -24.71
N GLU A 487 -15.90 60.56 -23.53
CA GLU A 487 -16.99 59.71 -23.03
C GLU A 487 -18.25 59.79 -23.89
N PHE A 488 -18.65 61.00 -24.30
CA PHE A 488 -19.76 61.16 -25.23
C PHE A 488 -19.41 60.58 -26.61
N ALA A 489 -18.17 60.73 -27.07
CA ALA A 489 -17.73 60.18 -28.35
C ALA A 489 -17.78 58.64 -28.38
N ALA A 490 -17.36 57.97 -27.31
CA ALA A 490 -17.51 56.52 -27.15
C ALA A 490 -19.00 56.11 -27.09
N SER A 491 -19.80 56.82 -26.30
CA SER A 491 -21.26 56.61 -26.26
C SER A 491 -21.89 56.76 -27.65
N ALA A 492 -21.45 57.73 -28.46
CA ALA A 492 -21.95 57.95 -29.81
C ALA A 492 -21.61 56.78 -30.75
N VAL A 493 -20.41 56.20 -30.66
CA VAL A 493 -20.03 54.98 -31.41
C VAL A 493 -20.99 53.83 -31.11
N GLU A 494 -21.28 53.54 -29.83
CA GLU A 494 -22.23 52.49 -29.48
C GLU A 494 -23.62 52.73 -30.08
N GLN A 495 -24.15 53.96 -29.99
CA GLN A 495 -25.46 54.28 -30.53
C GLN A 495 -25.49 54.10 -32.05
N VAL A 496 -24.42 54.50 -32.74
CA VAL A 496 -24.30 54.36 -34.19
C VAL A 496 -24.21 52.88 -34.59
N ARG A 497 -23.38 52.07 -33.92
CA ARG A 497 -23.32 50.60 -34.12
C ARG A 497 -24.70 49.94 -33.96
N ARG A 498 -25.51 50.36 -32.98
CA ARG A 498 -26.88 49.86 -32.75
C ARG A 498 -27.90 50.35 -33.80
N LEU A 499 -27.74 51.56 -34.33
CA LEU A 499 -28.72 52.19 -35.23
C LEU A 499 -28.45 51.87 -36.71
N GLN A 500 -27.19 51.97 -37.13
CA GLN A 500 -26.73 51.83 -38.52
C GLN A 500 -25.25 51.40 -38.51
N PRO A 501 -24.95 50.09 -38.39
CA PRO A 501 -23.57 49.59 -38.34
C PRO A 501 -22.80 49.87 -39.64
N ASP A 502 -23.47 49.82 -40.79
CA ASP A 502 -22.87 50.04 -42.12
C ASP A 502 -22.72 51.53 -42.48
N LEU A 503 -22.67 52.44 -41.50
CA LEU A 503 -22.53 53.87 -41.75
C LEU A 503 -21.08 54.19 -42.15
N ALA A 504 -20.87 54.62 -43.40
CA ALA A 504 -19.54 54.78 -43.99
C ALA A 504 -18.53 55.63 -43.18
N GLU A 505 -19.02 56.61 -42.42
CA GLU A 505 -18.19 57.51 -41.60
C GLU A 505 -17.80 56.90 -40.23
N LEU A 506 -18.40 55.78 -39.82
CA LEU A 506 -18.21 55.18 -38.49
C LEU A 506 -16.77 54.73 -38.27
N ALA A 507 -16.19 53.94 -39.18
CA ALA A 507 -14.84 53.39 -39.02
C ALA A 507 -13.79 54.50 -38.83
N ALA A 508 -13.84 55.55 -39.67
CA ALA A 508 -12.96 56.71 -39.57
C ALA A 508 -13.22 57.59 -38.33
N PHE A 509 -14.37 57.47 -37.68
CA PHE A 509 -14.63 58.09 -36.38
C PHE A 509 -14.10 57.23 -35.21
N GLU A 510 -14.28 55.91 -35.26
CA GLU A 510 -13.70 54.99 -34.28
C GLU A 510 -12.16 55.07 -34.23
N ASP A 511 -11.50 55.17 -35.39
CA ASP A 511 -10.05 55.38 -35.44
C ASP A 511 -9.64 56.69 -34.75
N ARG A 512 -10.34 57.80 -35.03
CA ARG A 512 -10.05 59.08 -34.37
C ARG A 512 -10.28 59.03 -32.86
N LEU A 513 -11.30 58.31 -32.42
CA LEU A 513 -11.58 58.11 -30.99
C LEU A 513 -10.48 57.29 -30.30
N ARG A 514 -10.00 56.19 -30.92
CA ARG A 514 -8.87 55.40 -30.43
C ARG A 514 -7.60 56.26 -30.28
N HIS A 515 -7.28 57.08 -31.28
CA HIS A 515 -6.12 58.00 -31.22
C HIS A 515 -6.26 59.09 -30.14
N ALA A 516 -7.47 59.44 -29.74
CA ALA A 516 -7.76 60.38 -28.65
C ALA A 516 -7.77 59.71 -27.24
N GLY A 517 -7.41 58.42 -27.13
CA GLY A 517 -7.40 57.68 -25.87
C GLY A 517 -8.76 57.09 -25.46
N GLY A 518 -9.77 57.17 -26.33
CA GLY A 518 -11.07 56.55 -26.09
C GLY A 518 -11.03 55.03 -26.21
N HIS A 519 -11.61 54.35 -25.22
CA HIS A 519 -11.83 52.90 -25.26
C HIS A 519 -13.17 52.60 -25.93
N ILE A 520 -13.22 51.54 -26.72
CA ILE A 520 -14.39 51.10 -27.47
C ILE A 520 -14.45 49.58 -27.37
N ASP A 521 -15.35 49.06 -26.53
CA ASP A 521 -15.59 47.62 -26.36
C ASP A 521 -16.46 47.04 -27.51
#